data_AF-A0A1E7FX98-F1
#
_entry.id   AF-A0A1E7FX98-F1
#
_cell.length_a   1.000
_cell.length_b   1.000
_cell.length_c   1.000
_cell.angle_alpha   90.00
_cell.angle_beta   90.00
_cell.angle_gamma   90.00
#
_symmetry.space_group_name_H-M   'P 1'
#
loop_
_entity.id
_entity.type
_entity.pdbx_description
1 polymer ?
#
loop_
_entity_poly.entity_id
_entity_poly.type
_entity_poly.pdbx_seq_one_letter_code
_entity_poly.pdbx_strand_id
1 'polypeptide(L)'
;MSMKNSIIYVNLIVHSVSEAVREQVTKKLERAKVIPNSVVAHAAQTVSELTSKKYVAQALSDIICKQIPVELKKKGIDARMEEVFRENTFVVLQLRLVHVDPLILASEWTEAGISWVLESIGASYRKSFEETYLPKVLAGILATIIPQMLGDKMLDKKIDAETKVHKASEQSIYFFSTLHKLREMHKDEKRIEKRINRNPIYQITKRIGSQSSMGSGSAHHRMSSQSSLRNDGTARSLSSLYSVDVEDDITVDTRGSYGSRGSRGSRGSRGSESATKVIVKTATKVMVKTKN
;
A
#
# COMPACT_ATOMS: atom_id res chain seq x y z
N MET A 1 -23.43 1.32 -22.83
CA MET A 1 -23.09 0.20 -23.75
C MET A 1 -22.09 -0.75 -23.11
N SER A 2 -22.12 -2.05 -23.46
CA SER A 2 -21.20 -3.05 -22.91
C SER A 2 -19.92 -3.13 -23.75
N MET A 3 -18.77 -2.76 -23.15
CA MET A 3 -17.47 -2.84 -23.82
C MET A 3 -16.89 -4.25 -23.68
N LYS A 4 -17.31 -5.16 -24.55
CA LYS A 4 -16.71 -6.50 -24.60
C LYS A 4 -15.27 -6.35 -25.11
N ASN A 5 -14.29 -6.72 -24.27
CA ASN A 5 -12.87 -6.93 -24.58
C ASN A 5 -11.89 -5.76 -24.37
N SER A 6 -12.27 -4.68 -23.69
CA SER A 6 -11.30 -3.64 -23.31
C SER A 6 -10.62 -3.97 -21.99
N ILE A 7 -9.55 -4.74 -22.10
CA ILE A 7 -8.70 -5.15 -20.99
C ILE A 7 -7.39 -4.38 -21.07
N ILE A 8 -7.02 -3.78 -19.94
CA ILE A 8 -5.74 -3.09 -19.75
C ILE A 8 -5.08 -3.69 -18.51
N TYR A 9 -3.77 -3.86 -18.55
CA TYR A 9 -3.00 -4.36 -17.42
C TYR A 9 -2.19 -3.23 -16.79
N VAL A 10 -2.30 -3.11 -15.47
CA VAL A 10 -1.56 -2.17 -14.64
C VAL A 10 -0.54 -2.97 -13.86
N ASN A 11 0.73 -2.77 -14.19
CA ASN A 11 1.87 -3.40 -13.54
C ASN A 11 2.40 -2.43 -12.48
N LEU A 12 2.49 -2.92 -11.25
CA LEU A 12 2.97 -2.16 -10.10
C LEU A 12 4.20 -2.88 -9.52
N ILE A 13 5.31 -2.16 -9.41
CA ILE A 13 6.54 -2.65 -8.76
C ILE A 13 6.82 -1.77 -7.56
N VAL A 14 6.77 -2.34 -6.36
CA VAL A 14 7.08 -1.61 -5.12
C VAL A 14 8.58 -1.66 -4.84
N HIS A 15 9.25 -0.51 -4.90
CA HIS A 15 10.69 -0.40 -4.65
C HIS A 15 10.99 -0.18 -3.17
N SER A 16 10.33 0.81 -2.55
CA SER A 16 10.55 1.19 -1.16
C SER A 16 9.26 1.67 -0.48
N VAL A 17 9.15 1.33 0.80
CA VAL A 17 7.99 1.64 1.66
C VAL A 17 8.42 2.18 3.03
N SER A 18 9.72 2.30 3.27
CA SER A 18 10.28 2.58 4.59
C SER A 18 9.85 3.95 5.10
N GLU A 19 9.79 4.96 4.23
CA GLU A 19 9.34 6.30 4.62
C GLU A 19 7.85 6.34 4.98
N ALA A 20 7.01 5.71 4.15
CA ALA A 20 5.58 5.57 4.41
C ALA A 20 5.31 4.92 5.78
N VAL A 21 5.99 3.80 6.06
CA VAL A 21 5.83 3.06 7.31
C VAL A 21 6.33 3.89 8.48
N ARG A 22 7.52 4.48 8.37
CA ARG A 22 8.12 5.31 9.43
C ARG A 22 7.18 6.45 9.80
N GLU A 23 6.65 7.18 8.82
CA GLU A 23 5.72 8.28 9.08
C GLU A 23 4.40 7.80 9.72
N GLN A 24 3.83 6.69 9.26
CA GLN A 24 2.62 6.13 9.87
C GLN A 24 2.83 5.70 11.31
N VAL A 25 3.95 5.04 11.61
CA VAL A 25 4.29 4.61 12.98
C VAL A 25 4.53 5.82 13.87
N THR A 26 5.31 6.81 13.41
CA THR A 26 5.53 8.07 14.13
C THR A 26 4.21 8.76 14.44
N LYS A 27 3.33 8.97 13.45
CA LYS A 27 2.00 9.59 13.65
C LYS A 27 1.13 8.81 14.64
N LYS A 28 1.21 7.47 14.67
CA LYS A 28 0.45 6.65 15.62
C LYS A 28 1.00 6.77 17.05
N LEU A 29 2.32 6.76 17.22
CA LEU A 29 2.95 6.83 18.54
C LEU A 29 2.89 8.24 19.15
N GLU A 30 3.01 9.29 18.33
CA GLU A 30 2.87 10.69 18.79
C GLU A 30 1.48 10.96 19.39
N ARG A 31 0.43 10.32 18.85
CA ARG A 31 -0.93 10.42 19.41
C ARG A 31 -1.04 9.85 20.82
N ALA A 32 -0.16 8.94 21.20
CA ALA A 32 -0.16 8.34 22.53
C ALA A 32 0.37 9.29 23.62
N LYS A 33 0.96 10.45 23.26
CA LYS A 33 1.47 11.55 24.12
C LYS A 33 2.46 11.19 25.26
N VAL A 34 2.62 9.92 25.60
CA VAL A 34 3.40 9.45 26.77
C VAL A 34 4.80 8.99 26.38
N ILE A 35 5.06 8.78 25.08
CA ILE A 35 6.30 8.16 24.60
C ILE A 35 7.31 9.23 24.19
N PRO A 36 8.57 9.18 24.69
CA PRO A 36 9.62 10.09 24.25
C PRO A 36 9.90 10.00 22.75
N ASN A 37 10.15 11.14 22.08
CA ASN A 37 10.37 11.22 20.63
C ASN A 37 11.52 10.32 20.13
N SER A 38 12.58 10.13 20.94
CA SER A 38 13.69 9.24 20.60
C SER A 38 13.26 7.77 20.49
N VAL A 39 12.37 7.32 21.37
CA VAL A 39 11.80 5.97 21.35
C VAL A 39 10.87 5.81 20.15
N VAL A 40 10.08 6.84 19.84
CA VAL A 40 9.22 6.86 18.65
C VAL A 40 10.03 6.71 17.37
N ALA A 41 11.09 7.50 17.20
CA ALA A 41 11.95 7.45 16.03
C ALA A 41 12.62 6.08 15.86
N HIS A 42 13.14 5.51 16.94
CA HIS A 42 13.76 4.17 16.91
C HIS A 42 12.74 3.09 16.57
N ALA A 43 11.56 3.09 17.21
CA ALA A 43 10.50 2.12 16.92
C ALA A 43 10.03 2.23 15.47
N ALA A 44 9.84 3.45 14.95
CA ALA A 44 9.46 3.67 13.57
C ALA A 44 10.52 3.16 12.59
N GLN A 45 11.80 3.36 12.89
CA GLN A 45 12.91 2.81 12.10
C GLN A 45 12.88 1.27 12.11
N THR A 46 12.83 0.64 13.28
CA THR A 46 12.80 -0.82 13.41
C THR A 46 11.60 -1.43 12.68
N VAL A 47 10.40 -0.87 12.85
CA VAL A 47 9.20 -1.36 12.15
C VAL A 47 9.35 -1.19 10.63
N SER A 48 9.93 -0.08 10.17
CA SER A 48 10.15 0.14 8.73
C SER A 48 11.12 -0.86 8.11
N GLU A 49 12.10 -1.35 8.87
CA GLU A 49 13.07 -2.39 8.45
C GLU A 49 12.45 -3.80 8.47
N LEU A 50 11.55 -4.06 9.42
CA LEU A 50 10.86 -5.35 9.55
C LEU A 50 9.66 -5.50 8.61
N THR A 51 9.10 -4.39 8.13
CA THR A 51 7.92 -4.42 7.26
C THR A 51 8.27 -5.01 5.90
N SER A 52 7.73 -6.19 5.61
CA SER A 52 7.96 -6.85 4.32
C SER A 52 7.33 -6.06 3.18
N LYS A 53 8.12 -5.71 2.17
CA LYS A 53 7.64 -5.08 0.93
C LYS A 53 6.51 -5.89 0.26
N LYS A 54 6.54 -7.22 0.39
CA LYS A 54 5.49 -8.13 -0.10
C LYS A 54 4.13 -7.83 0.53
N TYR A 55 4.11 -7.60 1.84
CA TYR A 55 2.88 -7.27 2.56
C TYR A 55 2.32 -5.92 2.10
N VAL A 56 3.19 -4.92 1.92
CA VAL A 56 2.77 -3.61 1.45
C VAL A 56 2.26 -3.68 0.00
N ALA A 57 2.90 -4.43 -0.88
CA ALA A 57 2.44 -4.64 -2.24
C ALA A 57 1.02 -5.24 -2.29
N GLN A 58 0.74 -6.23 -1.42
CA GLN A 58 -0.61 -6.80 -1.25
C GLN A 58 -1.61 -5.77 -0.71
N ALA A 59 -1.26 -5.01 0.32
CA ALA A 59 -2.17 -4.00 0.86
C ALA A 59 -2.47 -2.91 -0.19
N LEU A 60 -1.48 -2.53 -1.00
CA LEU A 60 -1.66 -1.55 -2.08
C LEU A 60 -2.55 -2.08 -3.19
N SER A 61 -2.35 -3.33 -3.62
CA SER A 61 -3.19 -3.94 -4.66
C SER A 61 -4.66 -3.96 -4.24
N ASP A 62 -4.95 -4.36 -3.00
CA ASP A 62 -6.30 -4.36 -2.44
C ASP A 62 -6.94 -2.96 -2.40
N ILE A 63 -6.15 -1.94 -2.04
CA ILE A 63 -6.62 -0.55 -2.02
C ILE A 63 -6.87 -0.05 -3.45
N ILE A 64 -5.95 -0.29 -4.38
CA ILE A 64 -6.04 0.15 -5.77
C ILE A 64 -7.27 -0.47 -6.44
N CYS A 65 -7.46 -1.79 -6.30
CA CYS A 65 -8.60 -2.51 -6.87
C CYS A 65 -9.95 -1.97 -6.37
N LYS A 66 -9.99 -1.39 -5.17
CA LYS A 66 -11.21 -0.76 -4.62
C LYS A 66 -11.37 0.70 -5.02
N GLN A 67 -10.29 1.49 -4.98
CA GLN A 67 -10.37 2.94 -5.12
C GLN A 67 -10.40 3.40 -6.59
N ILE A 68 -9.61 2.77 -7.46
CA ILE A 68 -9.51 3.22 -8.86
C ILE A 68 -10.85 3.07 -9.61
N PRO A 69 -11.57 1.95 -9.53
CA PRO A 69 -12.92 1.86 -10.10
C PRO A 69 -13.87 2.97 -9.62
N VAL A 70 -13.82 3.31 -8.33
CA VAL A 70 -14.67 4.36 -7.77
C VAL A 70 -14.33 5.74 -8.35
N GLU A 71 -13.05 6.03 -8.57
CA GLU A 71 -12.62 7.29 -9.18
C GLU A 71 -12.93 7.35 -10.66
N LEU A 72 -12.71 6.26 -11.40
CA LEU A 72 -13.08 6.18 -12.81
C LEU A 72 -14.59 6.34 -13.00
N LYS A 73 -15.40 5.79 -12.09
CA LYS A 73 -16.86 5.93 -12.14
C LYS A 73 -17.31 7.39 -12.01
N LYS A 74 -16.60 8.21 -11.23
CA LYS A 74 -16.88 9.67 -11.15
C LYS A 74 -16.63 10.36 -12.48
N LYS A 75 -15.69 9.84 -13.28
CA LYS A 75 -15.36 10.30 -14.64
C LYS A 75 -16.24 9.65 -15.73
N GLY A 76 -17.35 9.00 -15.33
CA GLY A 76 -18.25 8.32 -16.27
C GLY A 76 -17.76 6.97 -16.78
N ILE A 77 -16.68 6.41 -16.23
CA ILE A 77 -16.11 5.13 -16.67
C ILE A 77 -16.39 4.06 -15.60
N ASP A 78 -17.31 3.15 -15.88
CA ASP A 78 -17.54 1.97 -15.05
C ASP A 78 -16.52 0.89 -15.41
N ALA A 79 -15.67 0.54 -14.46
CA ALA A 79 -14.61 -0.43 -14.65
C ALA A 79 -14.55 -1.40 -13.49
N ARG A 80 -14.06 -2.62 -13.75
CA ARG A 80 -13.71 -3.61 -12.74
C ARG A 80 -12.22 -3.78 -12.71
N MET A 81 -11.65 -3.85 -11.52
CA MET A 81 -10.22 -4.03 -11.34
C MET A 81 -9.98 -5.22 -10.41
N GLU A 82 -9.10 -6.13 -10.82
CA GLU A 82 -8.77 -7.34 -10.07
C GLU A 82 -7.26 -7.60 -10.07
N GLU A 83 -6.73 -8.17 -9.00
CA GLU A 83 -5.36 -8.68 -8.97
C GLU A 83 -5.32 -10.01 -9.72
N VAL A 84 -4.50 -10.11 -10.77
CA VAL A 84 -4.36 -11.33 -11.57
C VAL A 84 -3.05 -12.06 -11.31
N PHE A 85 -2.05 -11.36 -10.78
CA PHE A 85 -0.78 -11.95 -10.44
C PHE A 85 -0.07 -11.13 -9.36
N ARG A 86 0.65 -11.83 -8.48
CA ARG A 86 1.56 -11.23 -7.53
C ARG A 86 2.73 -12.14 -7.22
N GLU A 87 3.94 -11.59 -7.32
CA GLU A 87 5.17 -12.24 -6.86
C GLU A 87 6.05 -11.20 -6.13
N ASN A 88 6.21 -11.38 -4.82
CA ASN A 88 6.94 -10.46 -3.94
C ASN A 88 6.42 -9.01 -4.04
N THR A 89 7.22 -8.10 -4.59
CA THR A 89 6.90 -6.68 -4.74
C THR A 89 6.23 -6.34 -6.07
N PHE A 90 6.11 -7.32 -6.97
CA PHE A 90 5.52 -7.15 -8.28
C PHE A 90 4.07 -7.61 -8.27
N VAL A 91 3.18 -6.71 -8.68
CA VAL A 91 1.74 -6.93 -8.74
C VAL A 91 1.28 -6.59 -10.14
N VAL A 92 0.44 -7.44 -10.71
CA VAL A 92 -0.26 -7.18 -11.97
C VAL A 92 -1.75 -7.12 -11.68
N LEU A 93 -2.34 -5.98 -12.03
CA LEU A 93 -3.76 -5.73 -11.90
C LEU A 93 -4.38 -5.69 -13.30
N GLN A 94 -5.55 -6.31 -13.45
CA GLN A 94 -6.32 -6.27 -14.68
C GLN A 94 -7.48 -5.30 -14.50
N LEU A 95 -7.52 -4.26 -15.34
CA LEU A 95 -8.65 -3.34 -15.45
C LEU A 95 -9.50 -3.71 -16.66
N ARG A 96 -10.78 -4.00 -16.42
CA ARG A 96 -11.78 -4.30 -17.44
C ARG A 96 -12.81 -3.17 -17.50
N LEU A 97 -12.97 -2.56 -18.66
CA LEU A 97 -14.04 -1.59 -18.89
C LEU A 97 -15.37 -2.32 -19.03
N VAL A 98 -16.37 -1.92 -18.25
CA VAL A 98 -17.72 -2.49 -18.28
C VAL A 98 -18.63 -1.59 -19.11
N HIS A 99 -18.66 -0.31 -18.75
CA HIS A 99 -19.53 0.68 -19.32
C HIS A 99 -18.84 2.05 -19.34
N VAL A 100 -19.13 2.85 -20.37
CA VAL A 100 -18.71 4.26 -20.41
C VAL A 100 -19.92 5.12 -20.70
N ASP A 101 -20.07 6.16 -19.90
CA ASP A 101 -21.02 7.23 -20.10
C ASP A 101 -20.36 8.32 -20.96
N PRO A 102 -20.70 8.42 -22.26
CA PRO A 102 -20.08 9.37 -23.16
C PRO A 102 -20.40 10.82 -22.79
N LEU A 103 -21.52 11.09 -22.10
CA LEU A 103 -21.92 12.45 -21.73
C LEU A 103 -21.00 13.02 -20.65
N ILE A 104 -20.72 12.22 -19.62
CA ILE A 104 -19.81 12.61 -18.53
C ILE A 104 -18.38 12.72 -19.07
N LEU A 105 -17.96 11.76 -19.90
CA LEU A 105 -16.62 11.77 -20.47
C LEU A 105 -16.38 13.01 -21.34
N ALA A 106 -17.35 13.40 -22.17
CA ALA A 106 -17.27 14.59 -23.02
C ALA A 106 -17.14 15.89 -22.21
N SER A 107 -17.74 15.95 -21.01
CA SER A 107 -17.67 17.14 -20.15
C SER A 107 -16.29 17.35 -19.50
N GLU A 108 -15.56 16.27 -19.20
CA GLU A 108 -14.24 16.37 -18.57
C GLU A 108 -13.11 16.50 -19.60
N TRP A 109 -13.29 15.98 -20.81
CA TRP A 109 -12.21 15.75 -21.80
C TRP A 109 -12.47 16.67 -22.99
N THR A 110 -12.29 17.98 -22.74
CA THR A 110 -12.44 19.09 -23.69
C THR A 110 -13.61 18.92 -24.66
N GLU A 111 -14.71 19.61 -24.36
CA GLU A 111 -15.97 19.67 -25.14
C GLU A 111 -15.78 19.73 -26.67
N ALA A 112 -14.67 20.29 -27.17
CA ALA A 112 -14.37 20.40 -28.59
C ALA A 112 -13.93 19.10 -29.31
N GLY A 113 -13.32 18.13 -28.61
CA GLY A 113 -12.68 16.98 -29.28
C GLY A 113 -13.63 15.81 -29.52
N ILE A 114 -14.22 15.29 -28.43
CA ILE A 114 -15.06 14.09 -28.51
C ILE A 114 -16.47 14.43 -28.99
N SER A 115 -17.03 15.58 -28.59
CA SER A 115 -18.37 16.00 -29.05
C SER A 115 -18.37 16.27 -30.55
N TRP A 116 -17.35 16.95 -31.09
CA TRP A 116 -17.22 17.17 -32.54
C TRP A 116 -17.12 15.84 -33.31
N VAL A 117 -16.36 14.88 -32.81
CA VAL A 117 -16.26 13.54 -33.43
C VAL A 117 -17.61 12.84 -33.38
N LEU A 118 -18.33 12.89 -32.26
CA LEU A 118 -19.64 12.25 -32.13
C LEU A 118 -20.74 12.93 -32.97
N GLU A 119 -20.68 14.25 -33.14
CA GLU A 119 -21.62 15.02 -33.97
C GLU A 119 -21.31 14.85 -35.47
N SER A 120 -20.04 14.73 -35.84
CA SER A 120 -19.62 14.55 -37.23
C SER A 120 -19.83 13.13 -37.75
N ILE A 121 -19.78 12.15 -36.85
CA ILE A 121 -20.07 10.74 -37.15
C ILE A 121 -21.59 10.58 -37.15
N GLY A 122 -22.20 10.76 -38.33
CA GLY A 122 -23.65 10.57 -38.50
C GLY A 122 -24.17 9.26 -37.89
N ALA A 123 -25.47 9.22 -37.54
CA ALA A 123 -26.08 8.14 -36.75
C ALA A 123 -25.76 6.71 -37.24
N SER A 124 -25.56 6.53 -38.55
CA SER A 124 -25.20 5.26 -39.19
C SER A 124 -23.83 4.72 -38.76
N TYR A 125 -22.87 5.58 -38.41
CA TYR A 125 -21.50 5.19 -38.04
C TYR A 125 -21.28 5.15 -36.53
N ARG A 126 -22.20 5.73 -35.75
CA ARG A 126 -22.11 5.83 -34.30
C ARG A 126 -21.87 4.48 -33.63
N LYS A 127 -22.63 3.46 -34.00
CA LYS A 127 -22.48 2.11 -33.45
C LYS A 127 -21.10 1.51 -33.71
N SER A 128 -20.59 1.65 -34.94
CA SER A 128 -19.25 1.15 -35.32
C SER A 128 -18.14 1.88 -34.55
N PHE A 129 -18.28 3.19 -34.41
CA PHE A 129 -17.37 4.02 -33.62
C PHE A 129 -17.37 3.59 -32.14
N GLU A 130 -18.55 3.46 -31.53
CA GLU A 130 -18.72 3.09 -30.12
C GLU A 130 -18.22 1.67 -29.82
N GLU A 131 -18.42 0.72 -30.73
CA GLU A 131 -17.99 -0.68 -30.52
C GLU A 131 -16.50 -0.89 -30.83
N THR A 132 -15.93 -0.19 -31.83
CA THR A 132 -14.59 -0.51 -32.35
C THR A 132 -13.52 0.52 -31.98
N TYR A 133 -13.86 1.81 -32.00
CA TYR A 133 -12.90 2.90 -31.89
C TYR A 133 -12.84 3.47 -30.48
N LEU A 134 -14.01 3.75 -29.90
CA LEU A 134 -14.13 4.31 -28.55
C LEU A 134 -13.34 3.50 -27.51
N PRO A 135 -13.38 2.15 -27.49
CA PRO A 135 -12.65 1.42 -26.48
C PRO A 135 -11.12 1.48 -26.67
N LYS A 136 -10.63 1.65 -27.91
CA LYS A 136 -9.20 1.85 -28.21
C LYS A 136 -8.72 3.23 -27.77
N VAL A 137 -9.52 4.27 -28.04
CA VAL A 137 -9.26 5.65 -27.63
C VAL A 137 -9.20 5.74 -26.10
N LEU A 138 -10.20 5.17 -25.42
CA LEU A 138 -10.25 5.09 -23.97
C LEU A 138 -9.08 4.32 -23.39
N ALA A 139 -8.70 3.19 -23.98
CA ALA A 139 -7.54 2.45 -23.51
C ALA A 139 -6.24 3.27 -23.63
N GLY A 140 -6.09 4.04 -24.70
CA GLY A 140 -4.96 4.97 -24.86
C GLY A 140 -4.93 6.01 -23.75
N ILE A 141 -6.07 6.63 -23.43
CA ILE A 141 -6.08 7.71 -22.47
C ILE A 141 -6.01 7.20 -21.02
N LEU A 142 -6.62 6.05 -20.72
CA LEU A 142 -6.45 5.37 -19.44
C LEU A 142 -5.00 4.94 -19.22
N ALA A 143 -4.28 4.56 -20.28
CA ALA A 143 -2.85 4.27 -20.19
C ALA A 143 -2.00 5.50 -19.83
N THR A 144 -2.50 6.72 -20.04
CA THR A 144 -1.85 7.97 -19.60
C THR A 144 -2.31 8.40 -18.21
N ILE A 145 -3.61 8.33 -17.93
CA ILE A 145 -4.20 8.85 -16.70
C ILE A 145 -3.93 7.93 -15.50
N ILE A 146 -4.00 6.61 -15.67
CA ILE A 146 -3.84 5.66 -14.55
C ILE A 146 -2.45 5.75 -13.93
N PRO A 147 -1.33 5.76 -14.70
CA PRO A 147 -0.01 5.94 -14.12
C PRO A 147 0.13 7.24 -13.34
N GLN A 148 -0.45 8.34 -13.85
CA GLN A 148 -0.41 9.64 -13.16
C GLN A 148 -1.20 9.60 -11.85
N MET A 149 -2.46 9.15 -11.90
CA MET A 149 -3.31 9.04 -10.71
C MET A 149 -2.71 8.12 -9.64
N LEU A 150 -2.09 7.01 -10.05
CA LEU A 150 -1.42 6.11 -9.12
C LEU A 150 -0.11 6.71 -8.63
N GLY A 151 0.67 7.36 -9.49
CA GLY A 151 1.90 8.06 -9.12
C GLY A 151 1.66 9.10 -8.03
N ASP A 152 0.68 10.00 -8.22
CA ASP A 152 0.32 11.03 -7.26
C ASP A 152 -0.08 10.40 -5.90
N LYS A 153 -0.91 9.35 -5.93
CA LYS A 153 -1.33 8.63 -4.73
C LYS A 153 -0.20 7.91 -4.00
N MET A 154 0.78 7.40 -4.73
CA MET A 154 1.94 6.74 -4.13
C MET A 154 2.88 7.76 -3.53
N LEU A 155 3.08 8.89 -4.21
CA LEU A 155 3.87 10.01 -3.73
C LEU A 155 3.28 10.60 -2.44
N ASP A 156 1.96 10.83 -2.40
CA ASP A 156 1.24 11.30 -1.20
C ASP A 156 1.43 10.36 0.00
N LYS A 157 1.56 9.06 -0.28
CA LYS A 157 1.78 8.03 0.73
C LYS A 157 3.25 7.76 1.02
N LYS A 158 4.20 8.45 0.35
CA LYS A 158 5.65 8.21 0.41
C LYS A 158 6.04 6.76 0.10
N ILE A 159 5.35 6.18 -0.87
CA ILE A 159 5.63 4.86 -1.40
C ILE A 159 6.36 5.05 -2.72
N ASP A 160 7.56 4.51 -2.80
CA ASP A 160 8.31 4.46 -4.05
C ASP A 160 7.86 3.23 -4.83
N ALA A 161 7.08 3.46 -5.89
CA ALA A 161 6.57 2.40 -6.74
C ALA A 161 6.53 2.84 -8.22
N GLU A 162 6.97 1.95 -9.09
CA GLU A 162 6.84 2.10 -10.54
C GLU A 162 5.48 1.57 -10.99
N THR A 163 4.76 2.36 -11.79
CA THR A 163 3.50 1.95 -12.43
C THR A 163 3.64 1.98 -13.94
N LYS A 164 3.38 0.84 -14.60
CA LYS A 164 3.36 0.73 -16.06
C LYS A 164 2.05 0.14 -16.53
N VAL A 165 1.44 0.76 -17.54
CA VAL A 165 0.16 0.34 -18.08
C VAL A 165 0.34 -0.18 -19.50
N HIS A 166 -0.13 -1.39 -19.75
CA HIS A 166 0.06 -2.09 -21.02
C HIS A 166 -1.26 -2.64 -21.56
N LYS A 167 -1.35 -2.70 -22.88
CA LYS A 167 -2.42 -3.43 -23.58
C LYS A 167 -2.19 -4.93 -23.46
N ALA A 168 -3.25 -5.71 -23.67
CA ALA A 168 -3.17 -7.18 -23.61
C ALA A 168 -2.09 -7.78 -24.53
N SER A 169 -1.88 -7.20 -25.71
CA SER A 169 -0.87 -7.66 -26.69
C SER A 169 0.57 -7.43 -26.24
N GLU A 170 0.82 -6.39 -25.44
CA GLU A 170 2.16 -6.01 -24.97
C GLU A 170 2.48 -6.59 -23.59
N GLN A 171 1.42 -6.92 -22.83
CA GLN A 171 1.54 -7.32 -21.43
C GLN A 171 2.41 -8.55 -21.23
N SER A 172 2.30 -9.57 -22.08
CA SER A 172 3.06 -10.83 -21.91
C SER A 172 4.58 -10.59 -22.00
N ILE A 173 5.01 -9.80 -22.99
CA ILE A 173 6.43 -9.48 -23.23
C ILE A 173 6.98 -8.70 -22.03
N TYR A 174 6.26 -7.66 -21.59
CA TYR A 174 6.66 -6.87 -20.43
C TYR A 174 6.67 -7.72 -19.15
N PHE A 175 5.63 -8.53 -18.95
CA PHE A 175 5.48 -9.38 -17.77
C PHE A 175 6.65 -10.35 -17.60
N PHE A 176 6.96 -11.16 -18.63
CA PHE A 176 8.01 -12.17 -18.52
C PHE A 176 9.40 -11.54 -18.41
N SER A 177 9.67 -10.46 -19.14
CA SER A 177 10.96 -9.76 -19.07
C SER A 177 11.18 -9.11 -17.70
N THR A 178 10.15 -8.48 -17.14
CA THR A 178 10.21 -7.84 -15.81
C THR A 178 10.33 -8.87 -14.71
N LEU A 179 9.53 -9.94 -14.77
CA LEU A 179 9.57 -11.02 -13.79
C LEU A 179 10.94 -11.71 -13.76
N HIS A 180 11.54 -11.93 -14.93
CA HIS A 180 12.90 -12.46 -15.02
C HIS A 180 13.91 -11.54 -14.32
N LYS A 181 13.90 -10.24 -14.62
CA LYS A 181 14.79 -9.25 -13.99
C LYS A 181 14.66 -9.24 -12.47
N LEU A 182 13.42 -9.23 -11.96
CA LEU A 182 13.15 -9.21 -10.52
C LEU A 182 13.61 -10.49 -9.81
N ARG A 183 13.45 -11.65 -10.44
CA ARG A 183 13.94 -12.93 -9.89
C ARG A 183 15.47 -12.96 -9.82
N GLU A 184 16.17 -12.42 -10.81
CA GLU A 184 17.63 -12.31 -10.77
C GLU A 184 18.09 -11.34 -9.67
N MET A 185 17.47 -10.16 -9.56
CA MET A 185 17.76 -9.22 -8.46
C MET A 185 17.57 -9.85 -7.08
N HIS A 186 16.49 -10.61 -6.89
CA HIS A 186 16.20 -11.26 -5.61
C HIS A 186 17.16 -12.43 -5.30
N LYS A 187 17.63 -13.16 -6.33
CA LYS A 187 18.70 -14.17 -6.15
C LYS A 187 19.98 -13.50 -5.68
N ASP A 188 20.34 -12.35 -6.24
CA ASP A 188 21.53 -11.61 -5.87
C ASP A 188 21.42 -10.99 -4.48
N GLU A 189 20.27 -10.43 -4.11
CA GLU A 189 19.98 -9.96 -2.75
C GLU A 189 20.18 -11.09 -1.73
N LYS A 190 19.63 -12.28 -1.98
CA LYS A 190 19.85 -13.46 -1.12
C LYS A 190 21.30 -13.91 -1.07
N ARG A 191 22.07 -13.76 -2.15
CA ARG A 191 23.51 -14.08 -2.15
C ARG A 191 24.29 -13.08 -1.30
N ILE A 192 23.96 -11.79 -1.40
CA ILE A 192 24.55 -10.72 -0.60
C ILE A 192 24.23 -10.95 0.88
N GLU A 193 22.98 -11.22 1.22
CA GLU A 193 22.54 -11.51 2.59
C GLU A 193 23.30 -12.73 3.16
N LYS A 194 23.43 -13.81 2.37
CA LYS A 194 24.24 -14.98 2.77
C LYS A 194 25.72 -14.63 2.98
N ARG A 195 26.30 -13.75 2.18
CA ARG A 195 27.69 -13.28 2.34
C ARG A 195 27.85 -12.43 3.60
N ILE A 196 26.92 -11.51 3.86
CA ILE A 196 26.90 -10.68 5.08
C ILE A 196 26.79 -11.58 6.32
N ASN A 197 25.86 -12.53 6.31
CA ASN A 197 25.68 -13.46 7.42
C ASN A 197 26.87 -14.41 7.64
N ARG A 198 27.69 -14.65 6.62
CA ARG A 198 28.95 -15.41 6.75
C ARG A 198 30.14 -14.56 7.17
N ASN A 199 30.03 -13.23 7.13
CA ASN A 199 31.12 -12.34 7.51
C ASN A 199 31.33 -12.41 9.04
N PRO A 200 32.53 -12.78 9.53
CA PRO A 200 32.80 -12.91 10.95
C PRO A 200 32.63 -11.60 11.72
N ILE A 201 32.91 -10.45 11.08
CA ILE A 201 32.73 -9.13 11.70
C ILE A 201 31.25 -8.89 12.03
N TYR A 202 30.35 -9.23 11.12
CA TYR A 202 28.91 -9.11 11.34
C TYR A 202 28.41 -10.04 12.45
N GLN A 203 28.98 -11.24 12.55
CA GLN A 203 28.68 -12.17 13.64
C GLN A 203 29.13 -11.63 15.00
N ILE A 204 30.29 -10.97 15.06
CA ILE A 204 30.81 -10.35 16.29
C ILE A 204 29.92 -9.17 16.70
N THR A 205 29.59 -8.24 15.80
CA THR A 205 28.74 -7.09 16.12
C THR A 205 27.34 -7.51 16.55
N LYS A 206 26.76 -8.53 15.90
CA LYS A 206 25.47 -9.11 16.28
C LYS A 206 25.52 -9.73 17.69
N ARG A 207 26.61 -10.42 18.06
CA ARG A 207 26.80 -10.97 19.41
C ARG A 207 26.96 -9.89 20.48
N ILE A 208 27.73 -8.84 20.21
CA ILE A 208 27.93 -7.72 21.15
C ILE A 208 26.59 -7.02 21.44
N GLY A 209 25.78 -6.78 20.40
CA GLY A 209 24.46 -6.15 20.56
C GLY A 209 23.42 -7.01 21.27
N SER A 210 23.58 -8.33 21.29
CA SER A 210 22.67 -9.23 22.02
C SER A 210 23.06 -9.41 23.50
N GLN A 211 24.36 -9.34 23.83
CA GLN A 211 24.85 -9.43 25.20
C GLN A 211 24.55 -8.19 26.05
N SER A 212 24.48 -7.00 25.45
CA SER A 212 24.13 -5.76 26.16
C SER A 212 22.68 -5.72 26.67
N SER A 213 21.82 -6.68 26.27
CA SER A 213 20.43 -6.77 26.74
C SER A 213 20.22 -7.71 27.94
N MET A 214 21.22 -8.52 28.32
CA MET A 214 21.11 -9.51 29.42
C MET A 214 21.85 -9.12 30.72
N GLY A 215 22.50 -7.95 30.76
CA GLY A 215 23.39 -7.55 31.85
C GLY A 215 22.90 -6.41 32.73
N SER A 216 21.64 -6.44 33.22
CA SER A 216 21.23 -5.63 34.37
C SER A 216 20.61 -6.49 35.48
N GLY A 217 21.15 -7.70 35.67
CA GLY A 217 20.99 -8.42 36.93
C GLY A 217 21.76 -7.65 38.00
N SER A 218 21.03 -6.85 38.78
CA SER A 218 21.52 -6.18 39.99
C SER A 218 22.14 -7.22 40.93
N ALA A 219 23.45 -7.42 40.83
CA ALA A 219 24.22 -8.03 41.90
C ALA A 219 24.31 -6.97 43.01
N HIS A 220 23.39 -7.04 43.97
CA HIS A 220 23.52 -6.34 45.25
C HIS A 220 24.76 -6.87 45.99
N HIS A 221 25.92 -6.37 45.62
CA HIS A 221 27.10 -6.45 46.48
C HIS A 221 26.98 -5.35 47.53
N ARG A 222 26.51 -5.78 48.69
CA ARG A 222 26.53 -5.06 49.96
C ARG A 222 27.99 -4.89 50.36
N MET A 223 28.59 -3.73 50.07
CA MET A 223 29.77 -3.24 50.80
C MET A 223 29.61 -1.76 51.09
N SER A 224 29.42 -1.50 52.37
CA SER A 224 29.67 -0.26 53.09
C SER A 224 31.05 0.30 52.77
N SER A 225 31.14 1.58 52.38
CA SER A 225 31.89 2.65 53.07
C SER A 225 32.02 3.90 52.18
N GLN A 226 31.57 5.02 52.76
CA GLN A 226 32.06 6.40 52.69
C GLN A 226 32.70 6.99 51.41
N SER A 227 32.17 8.18 51.09
CA SER A 227 32.82 9.37 50.51
C SER A 227 33.40 9.29 49.10
N SER A 228 32.78 10.00 48.17
CA SER A 228 33.33 11.24 47.62
C SER A 228 32.44 11.77 46.49
N LEU A 229 32.28 13.09 46.47
CA LEU A 229 31.61 13.86 45.43
C LEU A 229 32.29 13.65 44.08
N ARG A 230 31.56 13.08 43.10
CA ARG A 230 31.85 13.28 41.68
C ARG A 230 30.54 13.41 40.89
N ASN A 231 30.43 14.54 40.21
CA ASN A 231 29.50 14.77 39.12
C ASN A 231 29.87 13.83 37.96
N ASP A 232 29.05 12.81 37.70
CA ASP A 232 29.08 12.09 36.44
C ASP A 232 27.69 12.17 35.80
N GLY A 233 27.60 12.99 34.75
CA GLY A 233 26.47 13.05 33.84
C GLY A 233 26.36 11.74 33.08
N THR A 234 25.67 10.77 33.67
CA THR A 234 25.39 9.49 33.03
C THR A 234 24.19 9.68 32.10
N ALA A 235 24.45 9.91 30.81
CA ALA A 235 23.47 9.65 29.76
C ALA A 235 23.22 8.13 29.73
N ARG A 236 22.32 7.64 30.60
CA ARG A 236 21.83 6.26 30.54
C ARG A 236 21.15 6.09 29.18
N SER A 237 21.66 5.15 28.38
CA SER A 237 21.08 4.80 27.09
C SER A 237 19.63 4.37 27.30
N LEU A 238 18.67 5.21 26.89
CA LEU A 238 17.23 4.96 27.03
C LEU A 238 16.78 3.66 26.35
N SER A 239 17.60 3.09 25.46
CA SER A 239 17.35 1.80 24.82
C SER A 239 17.34 0.61 25.79
N SER A 240 17.88 0.73 27.01
CA SER A 240 17.83 -0.37 27.99
C SER A 240 16.50 -0.44 28.77
N LEU A 241 15.72 0.64 28.79
CA LEU A 241 14.51 0.76 29.62
C LEU A 241 13.22 0.27 28.94
N TYR A 242 13.24 0.14 27.61
CA TYR A 242 12.05 -0.16 26.83
C TYR A 242 12.32 -1.34 25.91
N SER A 243 11.47 -2.36 25.94
CA SER A 243 11.39 -3.37 24.89
C SER A 243 10.16 -3.10 24.04
N VAL A 244 10.35 -3.08 22.72
CA VAL A 244 9.27 -2.93 21.74
C VAL A 244 8.96 -4.32 21.17
N ASP A 245 7.85 -4.90 21.62
CA ASP A 245 7.30 -6.11 21.00
C ASP A 245 6.32 -5.68 19.92
N VAL A 246 6.55 -6.12 18.68
CA VAL A 246 5.65 -5.88 17.55
C VAL A 246 4.88 -7.17 17.28
N GLU A 247 3.59 -7.19 17.63
CA GLU A 247 2.68 -8.28 17.28
C GLU A 247 1.85 -7.85 16.05
N ASP A 248 1.91 -8.66 14.99
CA ASP A 248 1.08 -8.50 13.80
C ASP A 248 -0.21 -9.32 13.94
N ASP A 249 -1.26 -8.70 14.49
CA ASP A 249 -2.60 -9.30 14.51
C ASP A 249 -3.46 -8.76 13.36
N ILE A 250 -3.88 -9.66 12.47
CA ILE A 250 -4.84 -9.35 11.40
C ILE A 250 -6.24 -9.72 11.88
N THR A 251 -7.02 -8.72 12.26
CA THR A 251 -8.46 -8.88 12.53
C THR A 251 -9.27 -8.21 11.41
N VAL A 252 -10.00 -9.03 10.65
CA VAL A 252 -10.96 -8.56 9.65
C VAL A 252 -12.30 -8.37 10.36
N ASP A 253 -12.58 -7.15 10.81
CA ASP A 253 -13.86 -6.84 11.46
C ASP A 253 -14.93 -6.53 10.41
N THR A 254 -15.81 -7.50 10.16
CA THR A 254 -16.99 -7.34 9.30
C THR A 254 -18.20 -6.94 10.15
N ARG A 255 -18.17 -5.73 10.72
CA ARG A 255 -19.37 -5.20 11.40
C ARG A 255 -20.42 -4.77 10.37
N GLY A 256 -21.33 -5.69 10.08
CA GLY A 256 -22.64 -5.37 9.51
C GLY A 256 -23.46 -4.55 10.51
N SER A 257 -23.79 -3.32 10.15
CA SER A 257 -24.77 -2.53 10.90
C SER A 257 -26.15 -3.09 10.60
N TYR A 258 -26.63 -4.06 11.39
CA TYR A 258 -28.03 -4.44 11.37
C TYR A 258 -28.85 -3.26 11.90
N GLY A 259 -29.56 -2.59 11.01
CA GLY A 259 -30.54 -1.57 11.36
C GLY A 259 -31.60 -2.18 12.27
N SER A 260 -31.80 -1.54 13.43
CA SER A 260 -32.87 -1.84 14.38
C SER A 260 -34.23 -1.86 13.70
N ARG A 261 -35.02 -2.87 14.07
CA ARG A 261 -36.47 -2.99 13.86
C ARG A 261 -37.18 -1.65 14.13
N GLY A 262 -37.95 -1.19 13.14
CA GLY A 262 -38.88 -0.08 13.29
C GLY A 262 -39.90 -0.03 12.16
N SER A 263 -41.12 -0.47 12.48
CA SER A 263 -42.42 -0.10 11.91
C SER A 263 -42.84 -0.58 10.50
N ARG A 264 -43.94 -1.35 10.54
CA ARG A 264 -44.84 -1.69 9.43
C ARG A 264 -45.36 -0.44 8.73
N GLY A 265 -45.30 -0.43 7.39
CA GLY A 265 -46.13 0.45 6.58
C GLY A 265 -45.54 0.74 5.19
N SER A 266 -46.32 0.41 4.17
CA SER A 266 -46.26 0.93 2.80
C SER A 266 -45.33 0.24 1.78
N ARG A 267 -46.00 -0.33 0.78
CA ARG A 267 -45.48 -0.88 -0.46
C ARG A 267 -44.78 0.17 -1.31
N GLY A 268 -43.64 -0.22 -1.87
CA GLY A 268 -43.15 0.26 -3.15
C GLY A 268 -42.16 1.41 -3.08
N SER A 269 -40.86 1.09 -3.09
CA SER A 269 -39.92 1.76 -3.99
C SER A 269 -38.57 1.04 -4.04
N ARG A 270 -37.88 1.25 -5.16
CA ARG A 270 -36.67 0.58 -5.65
C ARG A 270 -35.54 0.52 -4.61
N GLY A 271 -34.91 -0.66 -4.53
CA GLY A 271 -33.77 -0.94 -3.68
C GLY A 271 -32.56 -0.07 -4.01
N SER A 272 -32.16 0.77 -3.06
CA SER A 272 -30.85 1.39 -2.99
C SER A 272 -29.86 0.39 -2.41
N GLU A 273 -28.89 -0.05 -3.19
CA GLU A 273 -27.73 -0.81 -2.68
C GLU A 273 -26.93 0.10 -1.73
N SER A 274 -27.02 -0.19 -0.44
CA SER A 274 -26.24 0.50 0.59
C SER A 274 -24.76 0.10 0.45
N ALA A 275 -23.90 1.08 0.18
CA ALA A 275 -22.46 0.87 0.06
C ALA A 275 -21.87 0.42 1.41
N THR A 276 -21.40 -0.82 1.47
CA THR A 276 -20.70 -1.38 2.62
C THR A 276 -19.32 -0.73 2.74
N LYS A 277 -19.11 0.08 3.79
CA LYS A 277 -17.80 0.66 4.11
C LYS A 277 -16.91 -0.40 4.77
N VAL A 278 -16.07 -1.06 3.98
CA VAL A 278 -15.04 -1.98 4.51
C VAL A 278 -13.86 -1.16 5.03
N ILE A 279 -13.67 -1.13 6.34
CA ILE A 279 -12.51 -0.50 6.99
C ILE A 279 -11.52 -1.61 7.33
N VAL A 280 -10.43 -1.72 6.56
CA VAL A 280 -9.30 -2.57 6.96
C VAL A 280 -8.52 -1.80 8.02
N LYS A 281 -8.62 -2.23 9.28
CA LYS A 281 -7.77 -1.72 10.36
C LYS A 281 -6.58 -2.67 10.50
N THR A 282 -5.41 -2.25 10.04
CA THR A 282 -4.14 -2.86 10.41
C THR A 282 -3.78 -2.39 11.81
N ALA A 283 -4.06 -3.22 12.81
CA ALA A 283 -3.61 -3.04 14.18
C ALA A 283 -2.22 -3.67 14.32
N THR A 284 -1.18 -2.93 13.97
CA THR A 284 0.17 -3.24 14.48
C THR A 284 0.12 -2.94 15.97
N LYS A 285 0.05 -3.99 16.79
CA LYS A 285 0.06 -3.85 18.24
C LYS A 285 1.52 -3.68 18.66
N VAL A 286 1.93 -2.42 18.79
CA VAL A 286 3.24 -2.06 19.32
C VAL A 286 3.11 -2.02 20.84
N MET A 287 3.55 -3.08 21.51
CA MET A 287 3.64 -3.09 22.98
C MET A 287 5.00 -2.53 23.37
N VAL A 288 5.00 -1.30 23.90
CA VAL A 288 6.16 -0.76 24.60
C VAL A 288 6.07 -1.20 26.05
N LYS A 289 6.87 -2.20 26.43
CA LYS A 289 6.99 -2.61 27.84
C LYS A 289 8.14 -1.85 28.47
N THR A 290 7.86 -1.14 29.57
CA THR A 290 8.89 -0.66 30.48
C THR A 290 9.47 -1.86 31.22
N LYS A 291 10.79 -2.06 31.12
CA LYS A 291 11.50 -3.01 31.99
C LYS A 291 11.56 -2.40 33.38
N ASN A 292 10.72 -2.90 34.30
CA ASN A 292 10.84 -2.63 35.74
C ASN A 292 12.00 -3.42 36.33
#